data_AF-A0A377BNE5-F1
#
_entry.id   AF-A0A377BNE5-F1
#
_cell.length_a   1.000
_cell.length_b   1.000
_cell.length_c   1.000
_cell.angle_alpha   90.00
_cell.angle_beta   90.00
_cell.angle_gamma   90.00
#
_symmetry.space_group_name_H-M   'P 1'
#
loop_
_entity.id
_entity.type
_entity.pdbx_description
1 polymer ?
#
loop_
_entity_poly.entity_id
_entity_poly.type
_entity_poly.pdbx_seq_one_letter_code
_entity_poly.pdbx_strand_id
1 'polypeptide(L)' 'MDRIIQSPGKYIQAADVINRLGEYLKPLAERWLVWVTNLFSFAQSTVEKALKMLDGSRNCAVWR' A
#
# COMPACT_ATOMS: atom_id res chain seq x y z
N MET A 1 -36.27 -2.31 12.31
CA MET A 1 -35.03 -1.53 12.50
C MET A 1 -33.89 -2.43 12.08
N ASP A 2 -33.27 -2.13 10.94
CA ASP A 2 -32.17 -2.93 10.41
C ASP A 2 -30.87 -2.64 11.16
N ARG A 3 -30.13 -3.71 11.45
CA ARG A 3 -28.77 -3.62 12.01
C ARG A 3 -27.80 -3.81 10.85
N ILE A 4 -27.09 -2.74 10.49
CA ILE A 4 -26.13 -2.74 9.39
C ILE A 4 -24.74 -3.00 9.95
N ILE A 5 -24.07 -4.02 9.43
CA ILE A 5 -22.66 -4.30 9.75
C ILE A 5 -21.79 -3.71 8.64
N GLN A 6 -20.86 -2.85 9.03
CA GLN A 6 -19.83 -2.32 8.15
C GLN A 6 -18.50 -3.01 8.49
N SER A 7 -17.84 -3.54 7.47
CA SER A 7 -16.53 -4.17 7.61
C SER A 7 -15.63 -3.71 6.46
N PRO A 8 -14.30 -3.66 6.68
CA PRO A 8 -13.38 -3.43 5.59
C PRO A 8 -13.49 -4.56 4.57
N GLY A 9 -13.46 -4.24 3.28
CA GLY A 9 -13.53 -5.25 2.21
C GLY A 9 -12.38 -6.27 2.28
N LYS A 10 -11.23 -5.88 2.85
CA LYS A 10 -10.10 -6.78 3.08
C LYS A 10 -9.26 -6.31 4.27
N TYR A 11 -8.97 -7.22 5.19
CA TYR A 11 -7.99 -7.04 6.26
C TYR A 11 -6.87 -8.06 6.08
N ILE A 12 -5.61 -7.61 6.08
CA ILE A 12 -4.44 -8.45 5.82
C ILE A 12 -3.43 -8.21 6.94
N GLN A 13 -3.06 -9.28 7.63
CA GLN A 13 -2.03 -9.25 8.67
C GLN A 13 -1.09 -10.43 8.46
N ALA A 14 0.19 -10.13 8.23
CA ALA A 14 1.25 -11.12 8.08
C ALA A 14 2.59 -10.46 8.43
N ALA A 15 3.57 -11.27 8.80
CA ALA A 15 4.95 -10.80 8.88
C ALA A 15 5.39 -10.30 7.50
N ASP A 16 6.06 -9.15 7.48
CA ASP A 16 6.66 -8.59 6.26
C ASP A 16 5.66 -8.32 5.11
N VAL A 17 4.39 -8.08 5.44
CA VAL A 17 3.31 -7.82 4.47
C VAL A 17 3.60 -6.63 3.55
N ILE A 18 4.45 -5.70 4.01
CA ILE A 18 4.86 -4.51 3.26
C ILE A 18 5.57 -4.89 1.95
N ASN A 19 6.36 -5.96 1.93
CA ASN A 19 7.02 -6.44 0.71
C ASN A 19 6.04 -6.96 -0.35
N ARG A 20 4.87 -7.41 0.09
CA ARG A 20 3.79 -7.93 -0.78
C ARG A 20 2.66 -6.93 -0.99
N LEU A 21 2.77 -5.74 -0.39
CA LEU A 21 1.77 -4.68 -0.48
C LEU A 21 1.44 -4.37 -1.94
N GLY A 22 2.44 -4.41 -2.79
CA GLY A 22 2.25 -4.17 -4.21
C GLY A 22 1.31 -5.14 -4.90
N GLU A 23 1.42 -6.45 -4.63
CA GLU A 23 0.55 -7.47 -5.22
C GLU A 23 -0.93 -7.23 -4.85
N TYR A 24 -1.17 -6.71 -3.64
CA TYR A 24 -2.50 -6.38 -3.16
C TYR A 24 -3.06 -5.09 -3.74
N LEU A 25 -2.20 -4.12 -4.04
CA LEU A 25 -2.59 -2.82 -4.58
C LEU A 25 -2.71 -2.82 -6.12
N LYS A 26 -1.98 -3.68 -6.82
CA LYS A 26 -2.02 -3.79 -8.29
C LYS A 26 -3.42 -3.87 -8.92
N PRO A 27 -4.38 -4.67 -8.41
CA PRO A 27 -5.71 -4.75 -9.02
C PRO A 27 -6.62 -3.55 -8.71
N LEU A 28 -6.21 -2.62 -7.83
CA LEU A 28 -7.06 -1.54 -7.34
C LEU A 28 -6.85 -0.21 -8.09
N ALA A 29 -5.63 0.09 -8.57
CA ALA A 29 -5.32 1.29 -9.34
C ALA A 29 -3.89 1.22 -9.96
N GLU A 30 -3.67 1.98 -11.04
CA GLU A 30 -2.36 2.11 -11.71
C GLU A 30 -1.45 3.17 -11.07
N ARG A 31 -1.98 4.08 -10.24
CA ARG A 31 -1.21 5.14 -9.58
C ARG A 31 -1.63 5.28 -8.13
N TRP A 32 -0.64 5.42 -7.25
CA TRP A 32 -0.83 5.46 -5.81
C TRP A 32 -0.13 6.67 -5.21
N LEU A 33 -0.88 7.46 -4.44
CA LEU A 33 -0.32 8.47 -3.54
C LEU A 33 -0.09 7.81 -2.18
N VAL A 34 1.17 7.77 -1.76
CA VAL A 34 1.55 7.24 -0.45
C VAL A 34 1.78 8.42 0.48
N TRP A 35 0.84 8.65 1.40
CA TRP A 35 0.95 9.67 2.44
C TRP A 35 1.36 9.01 3.75
N VAL A 36 2.51 9.42 4.29
CA VAL A 36 2.98 8.86 5.55
C VAL A 36 3.68 9.90 6.42
N THR A 37 3.74 9.59 7.72
CA THR A 37 4.39 10.40 8.74
C THR A 37 5.87 10.04 8.90
N ASN A 38 6.56 10.79 9.76
CA ASN A 38 7.98 10.62 10.10
C ASN A 38 8.41 9.19 10.48
N LEU A 39 7.52 8.33 10.99
CA LEU A 39 7.82 6.93 11.31
C LEU A 39 8.06 6.06 10.06
N PHE A 40 7.62 6.54 8.89
CA PHE A 40 7.80 5.85 7.62
C PHE A 40 9.24 5.81 7.12
N SER A 41 10.14 6.59 7.72
CA SER A 41 11.56 6.63 7.37
C SER A 41 12.19 5.23 7.30
N PHE A 42 11.74 4.30 8.17
CA PHE A 42 12.21 2.92 8.20
C PHE A 42 11.62 2.03 7.09
N ALA A 43 10.35 2.24 6.74
CA ALA A 43 9.62 1.41 5.79
C ALA A 43 9.60 1.98 4.36
N GLN A 44 10.03 3.22 4.16
CA GLN A 44 9.97 3.92 2.88
C GLN A 44 10.72 3.16 1.78
N SER A 45 11.94 2.71 2.06
CA SER A 45 12.74 1.99 1.06
C SER A 45 12.11 0.66 0.64
N THR A 46 11.43 -0.01 1.57
CA THR A 46 10.74 -1.29 1.37
C THR A 46 9.47 -1.08 0.56
N VAL A 47 8.67 -0.05 0.89
CA VAL A 47 7.46 0.30 0.14
C VAL A 47 7.78 0.78 -1.26
N GLU A 48 8.79 1.63 -1.43
CA GLU A 48 9.23 2.08 -2.76
C GLU A 48 9.71 0.91 -3.62
N LYS A 49 10.46 -0.04 -3.05
CA LYS A 49 10.88 -1.25 -3.78
C LYS A 49 9.68 -2.11 -4.14
N ALA A 50 8.77 -2.36 -3.20
CA ALA A 50 7.57 -3.14 -3.43
C ALA A 50 6.69 -2.51 -4.51
N LEU A 51 6.57 -1.18 -4.57
CA LEU A 51 5.81 -0.44 -5.59
C LEU A 51 6.54 -0.36 -6.93
N LYS A 52 7.87 -0.14 -6.95
CA LYS A 52 8.69 -0.16 -8.18
C LYS A 52 8.75 -1.55 -8.82
N MET A 53 8.64 -2.62 -8.05
CA MET A 53 8.54 -3.99 -8.55
C MET A 53 7.21 -4.27 -9.26
N LEU A 54 6.16 -3.47 -9.02
CA LEU A 54 4.86 -3.62 -9.69
C LEU A 54 4.84 -3.03 -11.08
N ASP A 55 5.48 -1.87 -11.23
CA ASP A 55 5.50 -1.08 -12.44
C ASP A 55 6.94 -0.78 -12.81
N GLY A 56 7.42 -1.40 -13.89
CA GLY A 56 8.72 -1.13 -14.51
C GLY A 56 8.90 0.30 -15.04
N SER A 57 8.10 1.28 -14.60
CA SER A 57 8.22 2.69 -14.96
C SER A 57 7.57 3.64 -13.93
N ARG A 58 8.42 4.36 -13.17
CA ARG A 58 8.32 5.77 -12.72
C ARG A 58 6.94 6.43 -12.45
N ASN A 59 5.98 5.79 -11.77
CA ASN A 59 4.65 6.40 -11.52
C ASN A 59 4.24 6.60 -10.04
N CYS A 60 5.17 6.53 -9.08
CA CYS A 60 4.86 6.76 -7.67
C CYS A 60 5.41 8.11 -7.19
N ALA A 61 4.53 8.98 -6.67
CA ALA A 61 4.90 10.24 -6.05
C ALA A 61 4.77 10.09 -4.52
N VAL A 62 5.91 10.05 -3.83
CA VAL A 62 5.96 10.04 -2.36
C VAL A 62 6.03 11.49 -1.90
N TRP A 63 5.00 11.94 -1.20
CA TRP A 63 4.95 13.28 -0.61
C TRP A 63 5.34 13.19 0.87
N ARG A 64 6.21 14.12 1.30
CA ARG A 64 6.69 14.27 2.68
C ARG A 64 5.88 15.35 3.40
#